data_AF-A0A7V3L2C5-F1
#
_entry.id   AF-A0A7V3L2C5-F1
#
_cell.length_a   1.000
_cell.length_b   1.000
_cell.length_c   1.000
_cell.angle_alpha   90.00
_cell.angle_beta   90.00
_cell.angle_gamma   90.00
#
_symmetry.space_group_name_H-M   'P 1'
#
loop_
_entity.id
_entity.type
_entity.pdbx_description
1 polymer ?
#
loop_
_entity_poly.entity_id
_entity_poly.type
_entity_poly.pdbx_seq_one_letter_code
_entity_poly.pdbx_strand_id
1 'polypeptide(L)'
;MGNPTLQWIALIGFIFTGTLFAIEVKRWRSLGRFVGKWQKTIRTVLILLVELLFLMMLAGPWVASRRDPVAALIYWAVCIVVAVIVLLLAALDLKYVLKGYIAVTKEMFSSLRDEEPRDQ
;
A
#
# COMPACT_ATOMS: atom_id res chain seq x y z
N MET A 1 29.68 7.55 -3.32
CA MET A 1 29.46 6.14 -3.70
C MET A 1 28.21 5.67 -2.97
N GLY A 2 27.14 5.33 -3.69
CA GLY A 2 25.90 4.85 -3.06
C GLY A 2 26.13 3.50 -2.39
N ASN A 3 25.48 3.25 -1.25
CA ASN A 3 25.57 1.94 -0.60
C ASN A 3 24.82 0.91 -1.45
N PRO A 4 25.50 -0.08 -2.05
CA PRO A 4 24.86 -1.03 -2.98
C PRO A 4 23.76 -1.83 -2.28
N THR A 5 23.85 -2.02 -0.96
CA THR A 5 22.83 -2.72 -0.18
C THR A 5 21.46 -2.03 -0.25
N LEU A 6 21.43 -0.69 -0.20
CA LEU A 6 20.19 0.08 -0.21
C LEU A 6 19.51 0.01 -1.58
N GLN A 7 20.28 -0.03 -2.67
CA GLN A 7 19.74 -0.20 -4.02
C GLN A 7 19.12 -1.59 -4.22
N TRP A 8 19.78 -2.65 -3.73
CA TRP A 8 19.24 -4.00 -3.79
C TRP A 8 17.95 -4.15 -2.98
N ILE A 9 17.89 -3.58 -1.78
CA ILE A 9 16.68 -3.57 -0.96
C ILE A 9 15.53 -2.85 -1.69
N ALA A 10 15.82 -1.68 -2.28
CA ALA A 10 14.82 -0.94 -3.05
C ALA A 10 14.31 -1.72 -4.27
N LEU A 11 15.21 -2.41 -4.99
CA LEU A 11 14.85 -3.22 -6.15
C LEU A 11 13.99 -4.43 -5.77
N ILE A 12 14.38 -5.16 -4.72
CA ILE A 12 13.61 -6.30 -4.21
C ILE A 12 12.23 -5.81 -3.74
N GLY A 13 12.20 -4.69 -3.01
CA GLY A 13 10.96 -4.05 -2.57
C GLY A 13 10.04 -3.70 -3.74
N PHE A 14 10.56 -3.05 -4.78
CA PHE A 14 9.84 -2.72 -6.01
C PHE A 14 9.21 -3.96 -6.66
N ILE A 15 10.00 -5.00 -6.91
CA ILE A 15 9.51 -6.24 -7.56
C ILE A 15 8.44 -6.93 -6.70
N PHE A 16 8.67 -7.01 -5.39
CA PHE A 16 7.75 -7.65 -4.46
C PHE A 16 6.41 -6.89 -4.39
N THR A 17 6.46 -5.57 -4.26
CA THR A 17 5.27 -4.72 -4.16
C THR A 17 4.47 -4.75 -5.46
N GLY A 18 5.14 -4.69 -6.62
CA GLY A 18 4.50 -4.83 -7.93
C GLY A 18 3.84 -6.20 -8.12
N THR A 19 4.46 -7.27 -7.62
CA THR A 19 3.88 -8.62 -7.66
C THR A 19 2.62 -8.72 -6.79
N LEU A 20 2.67 -8.19 -5.56
CA LEU A 20 1.49 -8.11 -4.69
C LEU A 20 0.36 -7.32 -5.33
N PHE A 21 0.67 -6.20 -5.99
CA PHE A 21 -0.33 -5.43 -6.73
C PHE A 21 -0.95 -6.23 -7.88
N ALA A 22 -0.15 -6.94 -8.66
CA ALA A 22 -0.66 -7.78 -9.75
C ALA A 22 -1.62 -8.87 -9.23
N ILE A 23 -1.27 -9.50 -8.10
CA ILE A 23 -2.12 -10.48 -7.41
C ILE A 23 -3.42 -9.81 -6.94
N GLU A 24 -3.32 -8.61 -6.35
CA GLU A 24 -4.46 -7.84 -5.85
C GLU A 24 -5.43 -7.44 -6.99
N VAL A 25 -4.90 -6.94 -8.11
CA VAL A 25 -5.69 -6.61 -9.30
C VAL A 25 -6.37 -7.86 -9.89
N LYS A 26 -5.66 -8.99 -9.92
CA LYS A 26 -6.25 -10.28 -10.34
C LYS A 26 -7.38 -10.70 -9.38
N ARG A 27 -7.18 -10.51 -8.07
CA ARG A 27 -8.18 -10.79 -7.03
C ARG A 27 -9.40 -9.89 -7.16
N TRP A 28 -9.25 -8.62 -7.55
CA TRP A 28 -10.39 -7.73 -7.81
C TRP A 28 -11.25 -8.16 -8.99
N ARG A 29 -10.67 -8.83 -9.99
CA ARG A 29 -11.45 -9.40 -11.11
C ARG A 29 -12.27 -10.61 -10.65
N SER A 30 -11.73 -11.43 -9.76
CA SER A 30 -12.42 -12.63 -9.22
C SER A 30 -13.49 -12.29 -8.17
N LEU A 31 -13.19 -11.42 -7.20
CA LEU A 31 -14.09 -11.06 -6.09
C LEU A 31 -14.94 -9.81 -6.37
N GLY A 32 -15.17 -9.51 -7.66
CA GLY A 32 -15.49 -8.18 -8.21
C GLY A 32 -16.66 -7.38 -7.63
N ARG A 33 -17.45 -7.91 -6.70
CA ARG A 33 -18.58 -7.22 -6.07
C ARG A 33 -18.40 -6.78 -4.61
N PHE A 34 -17.44 -7.33 -3.86
CA PHE A 34 -17.34 -7.03 -2.41
C PHE A 34 -16.46 -5.82 -2.06
N VAL A 35 -15.52 -5.44 -2.93
CA VAL A 35 -14.62 -4.30 -2.67
C VAL A 35 -15.15 -3.04 -3.33
N GLY A 36 -15.49 -2.03 -2.52
CA GLY A 36 -15.99 -0.75 -3.00
C GLY A 36 -15.02 -0.04 -3.96
N LYS A 37 -15.55 0.68 -4.96
CA LYS A 37 -14.76 1.41 -5.97
C LYS A 37 -13.75 2.37 -5.34
N TRP A 38 -14.13 3.03 -4.25
CA TRP A 38 -13.26 3.93 -3.48
C TRP A 38 -12.06 3.22 -2.87
N GLN A 39 -12.24 2.03 -2.30
CA GLN A 39 -11.16 1.26 -1.70
C GLN A 39 -10.16 0.76 -2.77
N LYS A 40 -10.67 0.33 -3.94
CA LYS A 40 -9.81 -0.02 -5.09
C LYS A 40 -8.94 1.17 -5.51
N THR A 41 -9.55 2.37 -5.60
CA THR A 41 -8.83 3.59 -5.97
C THR A 41 -7.76 3.95 -4.95
N ILE A 42 -8.09 3.94 -3.65
CA ILE A 42 -7.12 4.21 -2.57
C ILE A 42 -5.95 3.23 -2.63
N ARG A 43 -6.22 1.92 -2.80
CA ARG A 43 -5.17 0.90 -2.91
C ARG A 43 -4.28 1.08 -4.12
N THR A 44 -4.86 1.37 -5.29
CA THR A 44 -4.09 1.65 -6.50
C THR A 44 -3.20 2.88 -6.30
N VAL A 45 -3.74 3.97 -5.74
CA VAL A 45 -2.97 5.19 -5.46
C VAL A 45 -1.85 4.91 -4.45
N LEU A 46 -2.14 4.17 -3.38
CA LEU A 46 -1.15 3.79 -2.37
C LEU A 46 0.03 3.05 -3.01
N ILE A 47 -0.26 2.05 -3.83
CA ILE A 47 0.76 1.23 -4.49
C ILE A 47 1.58 2.07 -5.46
N LEU A 48 0.92 2.91 -6.28
CA LEU A 48 1.63 3.82 -7.19
C LEU A 48 2.57 4.77 -6.44
N LEU A 49 2.16 5.28 -5.27
CA LEU A 49 3.01 6.14 -4.44
C LEU A 49 4.19 5.36 -3.82
N VAL A 50 3.99 4.10 -3.43
CA VAL A 50 5.07 3.24 -2.94
C VAL A 50 6.07 2.94 -4.06
N GLU A 51 5.60 2.62 -5.27
CA GLU A 51 6.46 2.41 -6.43
C GLU A 51 7.23 3.69 -6.78
N LEU A 52 6.57 4.85 -6.71
CA LEU A 52 7.22 6.14 -6.90
C LEU A 52 8.33 6.37 -5.86
N LEU A 53 8.11 6.02 -4.59
CA LEU A 53 9.15 6.10 -3.55
C LEU A 53 10.36 5.22 -3.86
N PHE A 54 10.14 3.99 -4.35
CA PHE A 54 11.23 3.11 -4.75
C PHE A 54 12.00 3.69 -5.94
N LEU A 55 11.31 4.22 -6.96
CA LEU A 55 11.95 4.90 -8.09
C LEU A 55 12.76 6.11 -7.62
N MET A 56 12.23 6.89 -6.68
CA MET A 56 12.98 8.00 -6.08
C MET A 56 14.19 7.49 -5.26
N MET A 57 14.09 6.40 -4.53
CA MET A 57 15.27 5.83 -3.85
C MET A 57 16.35 5.40 -4.86
N LEU A 58 15.95 4.79 -5.99
CA LEU A 58 16.87 4.39 -7.05
C LEU A 58 17.53 5.58 -7.76
N ALA A 59 16.80 6.68 -7.94
CA ALA A 59 17.31 7.92 -8.55
C ALA A 59 18.17 8.77 -7.59
N GLY A 60 18.12 8.51 -6.28
CA GLY A 60 18.84 9.27 -5.25
C GLY A 60 20.35 9.45 -5.51
N PRO A 61 21.11 8.41 -5.88
CA PRO A 61 22.53 8.55 -6.22
C PRO A 61 22.80 9.48 -7.40
N TRP A 62 21.88 9.52 -8.39
CA TRP A 62 21.99 10.41 -9.54
C TRP A 62 21.80 11.88 -9.13
N VAL A 63 20.82 12.15 -8.27
CA VAL A 63 20.58 13.49 -7.72
C VAL A 63 21.75 13.94 -6.84
N ALA A 64 22.23 13.06 -5.96
CA ALA A 64 23.36 13.35 -5.07
C ALA A 64 24.68 13.62 -5.84
N SER A 65 24.83 13.08 -7.05
CA SER A 65 26.02 13.28 -7.87
C SER A 65 26.14 14.69 -8.48
N ARG A 66 25.04 15.45 -8.59
CA ARG A 66 25.00 16.74 -9.31
C ARG A 66 25.66 17.92 -8.59
N ARG A 67 26.35 17.71 -7.44
CA ARG A 67 27.05 18.73 -6.63
C ARG A 67 26.21 19.93 -6.15
N ASP A 68 24.92 20.01 -6.47
CA ASP A 68 24.02 21.03 -5.94
C ASP A 68 23.37 20.54 -4.63
N PRO A 69 23.75 21.10 -3.47
CA PRO A 69 23.22 20.69 -2.18
C PRO A 69 21.75 21.08 -1.99
N VAL A 70 21.29 22.15 -2.64
CA VAL A 70 19.90 22.62 -2.53
C VAL A 70 18.97 21.66 -3.26
N ALA A 71 19.35 21.25 -4.48
CA ALA A 71 18.59 20.27 -5.24
C ALA A 71 18.49 18.92 -4.49
N ALA A 72 19.59 18.47 -3.87
CA ALA A 72 19.58 17.26 -3.06
C ALA A 72 18.65 17.40 -1.83
N LEU A 73 18.69 18.54 -1.14
CA LEU A 73 17.84 18.78 0.04
C LEU A 73 16.35 18.77 -0.34
N ILE A 74 15.98 19.49 -1.40
CA ILE A 74 14.60 19.53 -1.91
C ILE A 74 14.13 18.13 -2.28
N TYR A 75 14.98 17.35 -2.96
CA TYR A 75 14.68 15.98 -3.34
C TYR A 75 14.34 15.10 -2.14
N TRP A 76 15.20 15.10 -1.10
CA TRP A 76 14.96 14.32 0.11
C TRP A 76 13.73 14.82 0.88
N ALA A 77 13.47 16.12 0.91
CA ALA A 77 12.26 16.68 1.52
C ALA A 77 11.00 16.17 0.81
N VAL A 78 10.99 16.15 -0.52
CA VAL A 78 9.89 15.58 -1.31
C VAL A 78 9.72 14.08 -1.01
N CYS A 79 10.81 13.30 -0.97
CA CYS A 79 10.75 11.89 -0.59
C CYS A 79 10.09 11.68 0.78
N ILE A 80 10.46 12.49 1.79
CA ILE A 80 9.88 12.40 3.14
C ILE A 80 8.39 12.73 3.11
N VAL A 81 7.98 13.79 2.42
CA VAL A 81 6.57 14.18 2.30
C VAL A 81 5.75 13.06 1.64
N VAL A 82 6.25 12.49 0.55
CA VAL A 82 5.59 11.36 -0.13
C VAL A 82 5.49 10.14 0.80
N ALA A 83 6.56 9.82 1.54
CA ALA A 83 6.55 8.72 2.52
C ALA A 83 5.51 8.94 3.63
N VAL A 84 5.37 10.16 4.15
CA VAL A 84 4.34 10.50 5.14
C VAL A 84 2.94 10.34 4.55
N ILE A 85 2.71 10.80 3.32
CA ILE A 85 1.42 10.62 2.63
C ILE A 85 1.08 9.13 2.48
N VAL A 86 2.06 8.30 2.08
CA VAL A 86 1.88 6.85 1.98
C VAL A 86 1.50 6.24 3.34
N LEU A 87 2.18 6.63 4.42
CA LEU A 87 1.85 6.13 5.76
C LEU A 87 0.42 6.51 6.20
N LEU A 88 0.01 7.75 5.93
CA LEU A 88 -1.35 8.21 6.25
C LEU A 88 -2.41 7.44 5.44
N LEU A 89 -2.19 7.25 4.14
CA LEU A 89 -3.09 6.48 3.28
C LEU A 89 -3.13 5.00 3.68
N ALA A 90 -1.99 4.42 4.06
CA ALA A 90 -1.92 3.04 4.55
C ALA A 90 -2.71 2.88 5.86
N ALA A 91 -2.60 3.83 6.79
CA ALA A 91 -3.37 3.82 8.03
C ALA A 91 -4.88 3.94 7.77
N LEU A 92 -5.28 4.75 6.79
CA LEU A 92 -6.68 4.84 6.36
C LEU A 92 -7.17 3.54 5.71
N ASP A 93 -6.40 2.93 4.80
CA ASP A 93 -6.77 1.62 4.21
C ASP A 93 -6.92 0.56 5.31
N LEU A 94 -5.99 0.49 6.26
CA LEU A 94 -6.09 -0.44 7.38
C LEU A 94 -7.37 -0.24 8.20
N LYS A 95 -7.75 1.02 8.49
CA LYS A 95 -9.03 1.32 9.17
C LYS A 95 -10.25 0.84 8.37
N TYR A 96 -10.25 1.01 7.05
CA TYR A 96 -11.34 0.53 6.20
C TYR A 96 -11.40 -0.99 6.17
N VAL A 97 -10.25 -1.65 6.07
CA VAL A 97 -10.15 -3.12 6.12
C VAL A 97 -10.69 -3.65 7.43
N LEU A 98 -10.24 -3.11 8.58
CA LEU A 98 -10.71 -3.52 9.90
C LEU A 98 -12.23 -3.38 10.05
N LYS A 99 -12.81 -2.26 9.58
CA LYS A 99 -14.27 -2.08 9.59
C LYS A 99 -14.98 -3.14 8.75
N GLY A 100 -14.44 -3.47 7.57
CA GLY A 100 -14.97 -4.53 6.71
C GLY A 100 -14.92 -5.90 7.38
N TYR A 101 -13.80 -6.24 8.03
CA TYR A 101 -13.67 -7.49 8.78
C TYR A 101 -14.66 -7.57 9.94
N ILE A 102 -14.82 -6.50 10.73
CA ILE A 102 -15.77 -6.49 11.85
C ILE A 102 -17.21 -6.69 11.35
N ALA A 103 -17.60 -6.05 10.24
CA ALA A 103 -18.93 -6.22 9.66
C ALA A 103 -19.18 -7.68 9.24
N VAL A 104 -18.23 -8.29 8.54
CA VAL A 104 -18.31 -9.69 8.08
C VAL A 104 -18.33 -10.67 9.25
N THR A 105 -17.51 -10.46 10.29
CA THR A 105 -17.53 -11.29 11.50
C THR A 105 -18.87 -11.16 12.23
N LYS A 106 -19.44 -9.96 12.31
CA LYS A 106 -20.73 -9.74 12.96
C LYS A 106 -21.86 -10.47 12.22
N GLU A 107 -21.86 -10.46 10.88
CA GLU A 107 -22.82 -11.20 10.07
C GLU A 107 -22.72 -12.72 10.28
N MET A 108 -21.49 -13.26 10.30
CA MET A 108 -21.28 -14.69 10.58
C MET A 108 -21.73 -15.10 11.99
N PHE A 109 -21.51 -14.26 13.00
CA PHE A 109 -21.98 -14.55 14.37
C PHE A 109 -23.52 -14.45 14.49
N SER A 110 -24.17 -13.52 13.77
CA SER A 110 -25.63 -13.47 13.76
C SER A 110 -26.25 -14.69 13.08
N SER A 111 -25.69 -15.15 11.96
CA SER A 111 -26.23 -16.33 11.27
C SER A 111 -26.12 -17.60 12.12
N LEU A 112 -25.03 -17.76 12.88
CA LEU A 112 -24.87 -18.90 13.80
C LEU A 112 -25.85 -18.85 14.98
N ARG A 113 -26.20 -17.65 15.45
CA ARG A 113 -27.18 -17.48 16.54
C ARG A 113 -28.61 -17.74 16.09
N ASP A 114 -28.94 -17.44 14.84
CA ASP A 114 -30.27 -17.69 14.28
C ASP A 114 -30.50 -19.18 13.92
N GLU A 115 -29.42 -19.97 13.77
CA GLU A 115 -29.47 -21.42 13.53
C GLU A 115 -29.59 -22.27 14.81
N GLU A 116 -29.61 -21.67 16.00
CA GLU A 116 -29.85 -22.41 17.25
C GLU A 116 -31.32 -22.91 17.25
N PRO A 117 -31.57 -24.23 17.15
CA PRO A 117 -32.91 -24.76 16.99
C PRO A 117 -33.74 -24.44 18.24
N ARG A 118 -34.91 -23.81 18.03
CA ARG A 118 -35.94 -23.61 19.06
C ARG A 118 -36.67 -24.92 19.37
N ASP A 119 -35.91 -25.96 19.69
CA ASP A 119 -36.44 -27.23 20.18
C ASP A 119 -36.39 -27.22 21.72
N GLN A 120 -37.19 -26.33 22.34
CA GLN A 120 -37.65 -26.45 23.74
C GLN A 120 -39.05 -25.85 23.88
#